data_AF-N6UW13-F1
#
_entry.id   AF-N6UW13-F1
#
_cell.length_a   1.000
_cell.length_b   1.000
_cell.length_c   1.000
_cell.angle_alpha   90.00
_cell.angle_beta   90.00
_cell.angle_gamma   90.00
#
_symmetry.space_group_name_H-M   'P 1'
#
loop_
_entity.id
_entity.type
_entity.pdbx_description
1 polymer ?
#
loop_
_entity_poly.entity_id
_entity_poly.type
_entity_poly.pdbx_seq_one_letter_code
_entity_poly.pdbx_strand_id
1 'polypeptide(L)'
;MLSSLLPPNSSLFERCLAEAMAFDPQVKSTLEEIPRAKFITRPSSWLPYLIDEYGLQELSPYFSNPYTLLDQGLKWQNIRGSLAAIDRGLEWLQMTARFQPAWTGRAWWNSFQLYFDQLPERTQLEAIEAIVRLSKSLRSDFRRGVNSYDVQAMEGNMSRLDDSLLEYESGVCITAGGTLFSFGRTTEIEHVLLREEGTLIGNWIDDGDEELSWDQIDYPWDMANFPWCSVKKHERDMLMAEWFHGRTLYLVLRDSQDGMIGFRRCYAVAPVEQALEGVYSHSSGRFQPSPMGTALLVAARTDFGDVDGKQAASFSVLVHATPAENIALGKLWLEPDELKGGVEILKTPINIPLRADVREQFKILLRF
;
A
#
# COMPACT_ATOMS: atom_id res chain seq x y z
N MET A 1 -18.06 60.45 -26.26
CA MET A 1 -17.07 61.44 -26.75
C MET A 1 -16.95 62.53 -25.70
N LEU A 2 -15.76 63.04 -25.40
CA LEU A 2 -15.59 64.10 -24.38
C LEU A 2 -16.27 65.42 -24.77
N SER A 3 -16.49 65.65 -26.07
CA SER A 3 -17.27 66.77 -26.60
C SER A 3 -18.72 66.81 -26.10
N SER A 4 -19.29 65.69 -25.62
CA SER A 4 -20.62 65.66 -25.00
C SER A 4 -20.63 66.15 -23.54
N LEU A 5 -19.46 66.34 -22.93
CA LEU A 5 -19.32 66.93 -21.58
C LEU A 5 -19.17 68.45 -21.64
N LEU A 6 -18.98 69.04 -22.83
CA LEU A 6 -18.88 70.47 -23.02
C LEU A 6 -20.26 71.14 -23.02
N PRO A 7 -20.37 72.39 -22.55
CA PRO A 7 -21.59 73.18 -22.66
C PRO A 7 -22.09 73.30 -24.11
N PRO A 8 -23.40 73.49 -24.35
CA PRO A 8 -23.96 73.54 -25.70
C PRO A 8 -23.43 74.71 -26.55
N ASN A 9 -22.93 75.78 -25.91
CA ASN A 9 -22.32 76.95 -26.56
C ASN A 9 -20.82 76.80 -26.86
N SER A 10 -20.23 75.61 -26.69
CA SER A 10 -18.81 75.35 -26.99
C SER A 10 -18.49 75.47 -28.48
N SER A 11 -17.35 76.11 -28.78
CA SER A 11 -16.86 76.34 -30.13
C SER A 11 -16.29 75.07 -30.78
N LEU A 12 -16.15 75.06 -32.11
CA LEU A 12 -15.60 73.91 -32.85
C LEU A 12 -14.16 73.58 -32.41
N PHE A 13 -13.35 74.61 -32.14
CA PHE A 13 -11.98 74.43 -31.64
C PHE A 13 -11.97 73.74 -30.27
N GLU A 14 -12.82 74.16 -29.33
CA GLU A 14 -12.92 73.54 -28.00
C GLU A 14 -13.37 72.08 -28.07
N ARG A 15 -14.29 71.74 -28.97
CA ARG A 15 -14.74 70.36 -29.18
C ARG A 15 -13.61 69.48 -29.75
N CYS A 16 -12.90 69.96 -30.77
CA CYS A 16 -11.76 69.24 -31.35
C CYS A 16 -10.59 69.11 -30.36
N LEU A 17 -10.32 70.15 -29.56
CA LEU A 17 -9.29 70.10 -28.51
C LEU A 17 -9.67 69.09 -27.42
N ALA A 18 -10.94 69.07 -26.98
CA ALA A 18 -11.41 68.10 -25.99
C ALA A 18 -11.34 66.65 -26.51
N GLU A 19 -11.59 66.42 -27.80
CA GLU A 19 -11.43 65.11 -28.41
C GLU A 19 -9.95 64.73 -28.58
N ALA A 20 -9.08 65.67 -28.95
CA ALA A 20 -7.64 65.44 -29.04
C ALA A 20 -6.98 65.21 -27.66
N MET A 21 -7.53 65.81 -26.61
CA MET A 21 -7.12 65.58 -25.22
C MET A 21 -7.78 64.35 -24.59
N ALA A 22 -8.63 63.62 -25.33
CA ALA A 22 -9.20 62.39 -24.83
C ALA A 22 -8.10 61.36 -24.55
N PHE A 23 -8.18 60.74 -23.37
CA PHE A 23 -7.33 59.59 -23.08
C PHE A 23 -7.52 58.53 -24.16
N ASP A 24 -6.40 57.97 -24.61
CA ASP A 24 -6.42 56.87 -25.57
C ASP A 24 -7.38 55.79 -25.07
N PRO A 25 -8.32 55.31 -25.91
CA PRO A 25 -9.30 54.31 -25.50
C PRO A 25 -8.67 53.04 -24.91
N GLN A 26 -7.47 52.64 -25.39
CA GLN A 26 -6.72 51.51 -24.84
C GLN A 26 -6.25 51.81 -23.41
N VAL A 27 -5.69 53.01 -23.17
CA VAL A 27 -5.28 53.43 -21.82
C VAL A 27 -6.49 53.49 -20.88
N LYS A 28 -7.61 54.02 -21.35
CA LYS A 28 -8.84 54.05 -20.53
C LYS A 28 -9.34 52.64 -20.20
N SER A 29 -9.38 51.73 -21.18
CA SER A 29 -9.82 50.35 -20.95
C SER A 29 -8.89 49.60 -19.99
N THR A 30 -7.57 49.74 -20.13
CA THR A 30 -6.60 49.13 -19.22
C THR A 30 -6.72 49.66 -17.79
N LEU A 31 -6.95 50.97 -17.60
CA LEU A 31 -7.22 51.55 -16.28
C LEU A 31 -8.47 50.95 -15.62
N GLU A 32 -9.50 50.64 -16.39
CA GLU A 32 -10.72 49.98 -15.90
C GLU A 32 -10.50 48.48 -15.61
N GLU A 33 -9.56 47.84 -16.30
CA GLU A 33 -9.22 46.42 -16.12
C GLU A 33 -8.28 46.16 -14.93
N ILE A 34 -7.36 47.07 -14.60
CA ILE A 34 -6.36 46.89 -13.52
C ILE A 34 -7.00 46.46 -12.19
N PRO A 35 -8.08 47.10 -11.69
CA PRO A 35 -8.72 46.68 -10.43
C PRO A 35 -9.32 45.27 -10.49
N ARG A 36 -9.67 44.80 -11.69
CA ARG A 36 -10.31 43.50 -11.94
C ARG A 36 -9.30 42.40 -12.29
N ALA A 37 -8.09 42.78 -12.67
CA ALA A 37 -7.08 41.88 -13.19
C ALA A 37 -6.68 40.78 -12.18
N LYS A 38 -6.79 41.04 -10.87
CA LYS A 38 -6.48 40.03 -9.84
C LYS A 38 -7.57 38.98 -9.65
N PHE A 39 -8.84 39.39 -9.70
CA PHE A 39 -9.97 38.57 -9.25
C PHE A 39 -10.84 38.02 -10.37
N ILE A 40 -10.96 38.75 -11.49
CA ILE A 40 -11.93 38.45 -12.55
C ILE A 40 -11.18 38.07 -13.84
N THR A 41 -10.41 39.01 -14.40
CA THR A 41 -9.84 38.86 -15.75
C THR A 41 -8.59 37.98 -15.77
N ARG A 42 -7.73 38.08 -14.72
CA ARG A 42 -6.48 37.31 -14.54
C ARG A 42 -5.70 37.08 -15.85
N PRO A 43 -5.06 38.13 -16.41
CA PRO A 43 -4.24 38.00 -17.60
C PRO A 43 -3.16 36.93 -17.40
N SER A 44 -2.91 36.09 -18.42
CA SER A 44 -1.95 34.98 -18.33
C SER A 44 -0.53 35.44 -17.99
N SER A 45 -0.13 36.61 -18.49
CA SER A 45 1.16 37.25 -18.19
C SER A 45 1.34 37.64 -16.73
N TRP A 46 0.24 37.81 -15.97
CA TRP A 46 0.28 38.20 -14.56
C TRP A 46 0.30 37.00 -13.61
N LEU A 47 -0.09 35.80 -14.08
CA LEU A 47 -0.24 34.62 -13.23
C LEU A 47 1.03 34.26 -12.42
N PRO A 48 2.25 34.28 -13.00
CA PRO A 48 3.45 33.98 -12.22
C PRO A 48 3.64 34.93 -11.03
N TYR A 49 3.39 36.23 -11.26
CA TYR A 49 3.49 37.25 -10.21
C TYR A 49 2.36 37.14 -9.18
N LEU A 50 1.15 36.75 -9.60
CA LEU A 50 0.05 36.49 -8.67
C LEU A 50 0.33 35.26 -7.80
N ILE A 51 0.86 34.18 -8.38
CA ILE A 51 1.29 32.99 -7.63
C ILE A 51 2.38 33.37 -6.62
N ASP A 52 3.31 34.23 -7.03
CA ASP A 52 4.39 34.71 -6.18
C ASP A 52 3.86 35.58 -5.02
N GLU A 53 3.02 36.56 -5.34
CA GLU A 53 2.38 37.47 -4.38
C GLU A 53 1.58 36.70 -3.32
N TYR A 54 0.89 35.65 -3.73
CA TYR A 54 0.11 34.81 -2.82
C TYR A 54 0.92 33.72 -2.12
N GLY A 55 2.22 33.54 -2.41
CA GLY A 55 3.02 32.51 -1.75
C GLY A 55 2.60 31.08 -2.13
N LEU A 56 2.15 30.86 -3.37
CA LEU A 56 1.62 29.57 -3.85
C LEU A 56 2.64 28.77 -4.67
N GLN A 57 3.91 29.19 -4.71
CA GLN A 57 4.97 28.59 -5.52
C GLN A 57 5.18 27.11 -5.14
N GLU A 58 5.15 26.80 -3.84
CA GLU A 58 5.32 25.43 -3.31
C GLU A 58 4.21 24.46 -3.76
N LEU A 59 3.05 24.99 -4.16
CA LEU A 59 1.93 24.19 -4.66
C LEU A 59 1.95 24.00 -6.18
N SER A 60 2.82 24.69 -6.90
CA SER A 60 2.92 24.58 -8.37
C SER A 60 3.08 23.14 -8.88
N PRO A 61 3.84 22.24 -8.23
CA PRO A 61 4.00 20.86 -8.69
C PRO A 61 2.70 20.04 -8.74
N TYR A 62 1.67 20.42 -7.98
CA TYR A 62 0.41 19.68 -7.90
C TYR A 62 -0.60 20.11 -8.98
N PHE A 63 -0.33 21.19 -9.72
CA PHE A 63 -1.26 21.76 -10.68
C PHE A 63 -0.61 22.05 -12.03
N SER A 64 -1.17 21.48 -13.09
CA SER A 64 -0.74 21.82 -14.46
C SER A 64 -1.25 23.18 -14.92
N ASN A 65 -2.38 23.66 -14.38
CA ASN A 65 -3.01 24.92 -14.78
C ASN A 65 -2.89 25.99 -13.66
N PRO A 66 -2.19 27.11 -13.89
CA PRO A 66 -2.00 28.17 -12.89
C PRO A 66 -3.32 28.84 -12.44
N TYR A 67 -4.35 28.87 -13.29
CA TYR A 67 -5.66 29.40 -12.90
C TYR A 67 -6.30 28.54 -11.81
N THR A 68 -6.23 27.21 -11.97
CA THR A 68 -6.77 26.27 -10.97
C THR A 68 -5.97 26.32 -9.67
N LEU A 69 -4.65 26.52 -9.75
CA LEU A 69 -3.80 26.74 -8.59
C LEU A 69 -4.24 27.98 -7.80
N LEU A 70 -4.50 29.11 -8.47
CA LEU A 70 -4.98 30.31 -7.76
C LEU A 70 -6.34 30.07 -7.10
N ASP A 71 -7.29 29.44 -7.81
CA ASP A 71 -8.64 29.23 -7.28
C ASP A 71 -8.69 28.24 -6.11
N GLN A 72 -7.85 27.20 -6.15
CA GLN A 72 -7.81 26.17 -5.11
C GLN A 72 -6.80 26.45 -4.01
N GLY A 73 -5.64 27.00 -4.35
CA GLY A 73 -4.55 27.34 -3.45
C GLY A 73 -4.96 28.41 -2.45
N LEU A 74 -5.67 29.47 -2.89
CA LEU A 74 -6.19 30.48 -1.97
C LEU A 74 -7.21 29.91 -0.96
N LYS A 75 -8.09 29.00 -1.42
CA LYS A 75 -9.04 28.32 -0.54
C LYS A 75 -8.32 27.43 0.46
N TRP A 76 -7.28 26.72 0.02
CA TRP A 76 -6.44 25.88 0.87
C TRP A 76 -5.67 26.71 1.92
N GLN A 77 -5.13 27.87 1.55
CA GLN A 77 -4.43 28.75 2.50
C GLN A 77 -5.32 29.18 3.66
N ASN A 78 -6.60 29.47 3.40
CA ASN A 78 -7.56 29.85 4.44
C ASN A 78 -7.83 28.74 5.48
N ILE A 79 -7.59 27.48 5.12
CA ILE A 79 -7.82 26.32 5.98
C ILE A 79 -6.51 25.63 6.42
N ARG A 80 -5.34 26.17 6.03
CA ARG A 80 -4.03 25.61 6.34
C ARG A 80 -3.85 25.41 7.85
N GLY A 81 -3.24 24.29 8.23
CA GLY A 81 -3.07 23.89 9.63
C GLY A 81 -4.21 23.04 10.19
N SER A 82 -5.25 22.76 9.39
CA SER A 82 -6.37 21.88 9.74
C SER A 82 -6.32 20.55 8.99
N LEU A 83 -7.11 19.58 9.44
CA LEU A 83 -7.28 18.29 8.73
C LEU A 83 -7.87 18.48 7.34
N ALA A 84 -8.78 19.45 7.17
CA ALA A 84 -9.38 19.77 5.88
C ALA A 84 -8.34 20.27 4.85
N ALA A 85 -7.23 20.87 5.29
CA ALA A 85 -6.13 21.22 4.40
C ALA A 85 -5.37 19.98 3.90
N ILE A 86 -5.20 18.97 4.77
CA ILE A 86 -4.60 17.69 4.41
C ILE A 86 -5.51 16.97 3.41
N ASP A 87 -6.81 16.86 3.70
CA ASP A 87 -7.78 16.21 2.82
C ASP A 87 -7.78 16.87 1.43
N ARG A 88 -7.91 18.19 1.38
CA ARG A 88 -7.88 18.96 0.12
C ARG A 88 -6.55 18.82 -0.62
N GLY A 89 -5.43 18.72 0.09
CA GLY A 89 -4.11 18.51 -0.50
C GLY A 89 -3.96 17.12 -1.12
N LEU A 90 -4.47 16.09 -0.44
CA LEU A 90 -4.49 14.71 -0.94
C LEU A 90 -5.45 14.54 -2.12
N GLU A 91 -6.57 15.27 -2.15
CA GLU A 91 -7.49 15.31 -3.29
C GLU A 91 -6.78 15.75 -4.59
N TRP A 92 -5.81 16.66 -4.53
CA TRP A 92 -5.01 17.07 -5.70
C TRP A 92 -4.15 15.94 -6.26
N LEU A 93 -3.76 14.99 -5.41
CA LEU A 93 -3.09 13.76 -5.77
C LEU A 93 -4.07 12.61 -6.06
N GLN A 94 -5.38 12.89 -6.08
CA GLN A 94 -6.45 11.91 -6.24
C GLN A 94 -6.43 10.81 -5.16
N MET A 95 -6.07 11.19 -3.94
CA MET A 95 -5.98 10.29 -2.79
C MET A 95 -6.91 10.72 -1.67
N THR A 96 -7.35 9.73 -0.91
CA THR A 96 -8.07 9.90 0.34
C THR A 96 -7.34 9.17 1.45
N ALA A 97 -7.34 9.77 2.63
CA ALA A 97 -6.79 9.13 3.81
C ALA A 97 -7.58 9.47 5.07
N ARG A 98 -7.70 8.48 5.96
CA ARG A 98 -8.28 8.68 7.29
C ARG A 98 -7.19 9.07 8.28
N PHE A 99 -7.40 10.21 8.94
CA PHE A 99 -6.54 10.69 10.02
C PHE A 99 -6.70 9.86 11.30
N GLN A 100 -5.58 9.58 11.96
CA GLN A 100 -5.54 8.97 13.29
C GLN A 100 -4.47 9.68 14.14
N PRO A 101 -4.85 10.31 15.27
CA PRO A 101 -3.88 10.91 16.19
C PRO A 101 -3.12 9.81 16.95
N ALA A 102 -1.89 10.11 17.37
CA ALA A 102 -1.22 9.29 18.36
C ALA A 102 -1.97 9.34 19.70
N TRP A 103 -1.85 8.27 20.48
CA TRP A 103 -2.37 8.25 21.84
C TRP A 103 -1.64 9.29 22.71
N THR A 104 -2.39 10.00 23.55
CA THR A 104 -1.89 11.12 24.36
C THR A 104 -0.88 10.70 25.43
N GLY A 105 -0.85 9.43 25.81
CA GLY A 105 0.15 8.90 26.75
C GLY A 105 1.54 8.74 26.14
N ARG A 106 1.69 8.78 24.81
CA ARG A 106 2.98 8.62 24.14
C ARG A 106 3.87 9.84 24.36
N ALA A 107 5.19 9.65 24.48
CA ALA A 107 6.15 10.76 24.54
C ALA A 107 6.04 11.71 23.33
N TRP A 108 5.90 11.14 22.12
CA TRP A 108 5.64 11.86 20.87
C TRP A 108 4.13 11.94 20.57
N TRP A 109 3.37 12.52 21.51
CA TRP A 109 1.91 12.64 21.48
C TRP A 109 1.37 13.53 20.36
N ASN A 110 2.16 14.50 19.89
CA ASN A 110 1.78 15.44 18.84
C ASN A 110 1.90 14.84 17.43
N SER A 111 2.24 13.55 17.32
CA SER A 111 2.32 12.84 16.05
C SER A 111 0.99 12.29 15.59
N PHE A 112 0.87 12.04 14.29
CA PHE A 112 -0.31 11.40 13.70
C PHE A 112 0.08 10.48 12.54
N GLN A 113 -0.86 9.60 12.19
CA GLN A 113 -0.74 8.71 11.04
C GLN A 113 -1.94 8.87 10.09
N LEU A 114 -1.71 8.57 8.83
CA LEU A 114 -2.71 8.62 7.77
C LEU A 114 -2.92 7.20 7.22
N TYR A 115 -4.17 6.76 7.20
CA TYR A 115 -4.58 5.51 6.57
C TYR A 115 -5.10 5.78 5.17
N PHE A 116 -4.36 5.39 4.15
CA PHE A 116 -4.77 5.53 2.75
C PHE A 116 -5.74 4.42 2.39
N ASP A 117 -6.79 4.77 1.65
CA ASP A 117 -7.77 3.79 1.16
C ASP A 117 -7.20 2.95 0.00
N GLN A 118 -6.26 3.51 -0.74
CA GLN A 118 -5.57 2.88 -1.86
C GLN A 118 -4.05 2.89 -1.65
N LEU A 119 -3.34 1.96 -2.28
CA LEU A 119 -1.89 1.88 -2.25
C LEU A 119 -1.29 3.04 -3.06
N PRO A 120 -0.55 3.99 -2.44
CA PRO A 120 0.05 5.10 -3.18
C PRO A 120 1.19 4.64 -4.09
N GLU A 121 1.37 5.27 -5.26
CA GLU A 121 2.51 4.99 -6.13
C GLU A 121 3.83 5.51 -5.52
N ARG A 122 4.94 4.85 -5.85
CA ARG A 122 6.27 5.22 -5.31
C ARG A 122 6.67 6.66 -5.67
N THR A 123 6.32 7.09 -6.88
CA THR A 123 6.59 8.45 -7.39
C THR A 123 5.83 9.53 -6.63
N GLN A 124 4.73 9.18 -5.95
CA GLN A 124 3.85 10.12 -5.27
C GLN A 124 4.22 10.31 -3.79
N LEU A 125 5.06 9.44 -3.20
CA LEU A 125 5.35 9.46 -1.76
C LEU A 125 5.96 10.79 -1.28
N GLU A 126 6.90 11.35 -2.05
CA GLU A 126 7.49 12.66 -1.74
C GLU A 126 6.47 13.78 -1.86
N ALA A 127 5.58 13.71 -2.85
CA ALA A 127 4.51 14.67 -3.04
C ALA A 127 3.48 14.60 -1.89
N ILE A 128 3.13 13.39 -1.43
CA ILE A 128 2.27 13.17 -0.27
C ILE A 128 2.91 13.77 0.98
N GLU A 129 4.17 13.43 1.25
CA GLU A 129 4.89 13.94 2.42
C GLU A 129 5.00 15.48 2.38
N ALA A 130 5.32 16.05 1.23
CA ALA A 130 5.41 17.48 1.04
C ALA A 130 4.06 18.17 1.28
N ILE A 131 2.97 17.71 0.64
CA ILE A 131 1.66 18.37 0.80
C ILE A 131 1.12 18.24 2.22
N VAL A 132 1.31 17.09 2.87
CA VAL A 132 0.92 16.89 4.27
C VAL A 132 1.74 17.80 5.18
N ARG A 133 3.05 17.93 4.94
CA ARG A 133 3.93 18.84 5.70
C ARG A 133 3.55 20.30 5.52
N LEU A 134 3.12 20.70 4.32
CA LEU A 134 2.63 22.06 4.06
C LEU A 134 1.28 22.31 4.72
N SER A 135 0.42 21.29 4.78
CA SER A 135 -0.96 21.39 5.26
C SER A 135 -1.10 21.28 6.77
N LYS A 136 -0.24 20.50 7.44
CA LYS A 136 -0.31 20.24 8.88
C LYS A 136 -0.02 21.49 9.71
N SER A 137 -0.50 21.50 10.96
CA SER A 137 -0.08 22.49 11.94
C SER A 137 1.40 22.33 12.27
N LEU A 138 2.10 23.44 12.56
CA LEU A 138 3.54 23.43 12.85
C LEU A 138 3.91 22.45 13.96
N ARG A 139 3.05 22.30 14.97
CA ARG A 139 3.30 21.44 16.14
C ARG A 139 2.93 19.98 15.91
N SER A 140 2.23 19.63 14.84
CA SER A 140 1.79 18.25 14.61
C SER A 140 2.76 17.57 13.68
N ASP A 141 3.17 16.33 13.95
CA ASP A 141 4.14 15.63 13.11
C ASP A 141 3.50 14.47 12.34
N PHE A 142 3.74 14.45 11.03
CA PHE A 142 3.31 13.34 10.21
C PHE A 142 4.33 12.21 10.39
N ARG A 143 3.92 11.18 11.13
CA ARG A 143 4.79 10.09 11.53
C ARG A 143 4.78 8.95 10.52
N ARG A 144 3.58 8.58 10.06
CA ARG A 144 3.41 7.35 9.27
C ARG A 144 2.24 7.37 8.30
N GLY A 145 2.48 6.89 7.09
CA GLY A 145 1.47 6.53 6.10
C GLY A 145 1.22 5.03 6.07
N VAL A 146 -0.04 4.61 6.13
CA VAL A 146 -0.42 3.19 6.24
C VAL A 146 -1.43 2.82 5.17
N ASN A 147 -1.25 1.65 4.55
CA ASN A 147 -2.27 1.01 3.73
C ASN A 147 -2.20 -0.51 3.94
N SER A 148 -3.31 -1.14 4.32
CA SER A 148 -3.48 -2.60 4.49
C SER A 148 -2.57 -3.32 5.50
N TYR A 149 -1.37 -2.80 5.82
CA TYR A 149 -0.44 -3.37 6.78
C TYR A 149 -0.16 -2.40 7.92
N ASP A 150 -0.87 -2.62 9.03
CA ASP A 150 -0.74 -1.81 10.24
C ASP A 150 -0.25 -2.64 11.43
N VAL A 151 1.07 -2.68 11.64
CA VAL A 151 1.64 -3.15 12.92
C VAL A 151 2.14 -1.93 13.68
N GLN A 152 1.39 -1.56 14.73
CA GLN A 152 1.70 -0.42 15.59
C GLN A 152 2.69 -0.83 16.67
N ALA A 153 3.39 0.17 17.22
CA ALA A 153 4.22 -0.03 18.41
C ALA A 153 3.34 -0.49 19.58
N MET A 154 3.87 -1.41 20.38
CA MET A 154 3.20 -1.87 21.60
C MET A 154 3.10 -0.71 22.60
N GLU A 155 1.89 -0.39 23.05
CA GLU A 155 1.65 0.63 24.06
C GLU A 155 1.72 -0.01 25.45
N GLY A 156 2.90 0.03 26.06
CA GLY A 156 3.19 -0.56 27.38
C GLY A 156 3.14 0.41 28.55
N ASN A 157 2.73 1.67 28.33
CA ASN A 157 2.79 2.75 29.32
C ASN A 157 2.35 2.29 30.72
N MET A 158 3.12 2.67 31.73
CA MET A 158 2.89 2.30 33.15
C MET A 158 3.05 0.79 33.46
N SER A 159 3.70 0.02 32.59
CA SER A 159 4.11 -1.37 32.85
C SER A 159 5.63 -1.52 32.81
N ARG A 160 6.18 -2.64 33.32
CA ARG A 160 7.62 -2.93 33.20
C ARG A 160 8.12 -3.06 31.75
N LEU A 161 7.21 -3.24 30.79
CA LEU A 161 7.53 -3.26 29.36
C LEU A 161 7.80 -1.87 28.80
N ASP A 162 7.40 -0.81 29.51
CA ASP A 162 7.67 0.59 29.15
C ASP A 162 9.16 0.93 29.24
N ASP A 163 9.88 0.30 30.18
CA ASP A 163 11.34 0.38 30.33
C ASP A 163 12.11 -0.64 29.47
N SER A 164 11.40 -1.39 28.61
CA SER A 164 12.00 -2.39 27.73
C SER A 164 12.13 -1.86 26.31
N LEU A 165 13.22 -2.22 25.62
CA LEU A 165 13.41 -1.93 24.20
C LEU A 165 12.47 -2.82 23.38
N LEU A 166 11.21 -2.41 23.25
CA LEU A 166 10.28 -2.98 22.28
C LEU A 166 10.50 -2.28 20.93
N GLU A 167 10.50 -3.07 19.86
CA GLU A 167 10.77 -2.62 18.49
C GLU A 167 9.87 -1.45 18.05
N TYR A 168 10.33 -0.75 17.01
CA TYR A 168 9.59 0.34 16.39
C TYR A 168 8.34 -0.16 15.64
N GLU A 169 7.47 0.77 15.30
CA GLU A 169 6.33 0.49 14.44
C GLU A 169 6.76 0.01 13.06
N SER A 170 5.87 -0.72 12.37
CA SER A 170 6.16 -1.18 11.01
C SER A 170 6.27 -0.03 10.00
N GLY A 171 7.18 -0.17 9.06
CA GLY A 171 7.34 0.74 7.93
C GLY A 171 8.81 0.96 7.60
N VAL A 172 9.04 1.69 6.52
CA VAL A 172 10.39 2.09 6.10
C VAL A 172 10.38 3.56 5.67
N CYS A 173 11.46 4.27 5.99
CA CYS A 173 11.70 5.62 5.51
C CYS A 173 12.37 5.54 4.13
N ILE A 174 11.62 5.76 3.06
CA ILE A 174 12.17 5.78 1.69
C ILE A 174 12.48 7.21 1.24
N THR A 175 11.67 8.16 1.69
CA THR A 175 11.77 9.57 1.29
C THR A 175 12.73 10.34 2.20
N ALA A 176 13.29 11.44 1.69
CA ALA A 176 14.21 12.29 2.44
C ALA A 176 13.56 13.00 3.64
N GLY A 177 12.23 13.12 3.68
CA GLY A 177 11.53 13.74 4.80
C GLY A 177 11.39 12.85 6.03
N GLY A 178 11.72 11.55 5.91
CA GLY A 178 11.81 10.64 7.05
C GLY A 178 10.47 10.10 7.55
N THR A 179 9.36 10.34 6.86
CA THR A 179 8.07 9.69 7.16
C THR A 179 8.17 8.18 6.96
N LEU A 180 7.58 7.40 7.88
CA LEU A 180 7.47 5.96 7.74
C LEU A 180 6.32 5.60 6.79
N PHE A 181 6.60 4.80 5.77
CA PHE A 181 5.56 4.21 4.93
C PHE A 181 5.45 2.71 5.21
N SER A 182 4.23 2.29 5.53
CA SER A 182 3.91 0.90 5.86
C SER A 182 2.76 0.43 5.01
N PHE A 183 3.10 -0.12 3.85
CA PHE A 183 2.11 -0.65 2.94
C PHE A 183 2.13 -2.17 2.93
N GLY A 184 0.95 -2.74 2.74
CA GLY A 184 0.75 -4.16 2.52
C GLY A 184 -0.07 -4.38 1.26
N ARG A 185 0.21 -5.49 0.59
CA ARG A 185 -0.67 -6.01 -0.45
C ARG A 185 -0.83 -7.50 -0.24
N THR A 186 -2.07 -7.97 -0.27
CA THR A 186 -2.40 -9.39 -0.09
C THR A 186 -2.79 -9.99 -1.43
N THR A 187 -2.12 -11.07 -1.81
CA THR A 187 -2.49 -11.92 -2.94
C THR A 187 -3.03 -13.22 -2.38
N GLU A 188 -4.30 -13.51 -2.66
CA GLU A 188 -4.99 -14.71 -2.19
C GLU A 188 -5.20 -15.66 -3.38
N ILE A 189 -4.76 -16.91 -3.23
CA ILE A 189 -4.87 -17.94 -4.26
C ILE A 189 -5.53 -19.18 -3.66
N GLU A 190 -6.45 -19.77 -4.41
CA GLU A 190 -6.99 -21.09 -4.14
C GLU A 190 -6.42 -22.08 -5.16
N HIS A 191 -5.89 -23.20 -4.69
CA HIS A 191 -5.30 -24.23 -5.56
C HIS A 191 -5.79 -25.60 -5.12
N VAL A 192 -6.09 -26.45 -6.10
CA VAL A 192 -6.37 -27.86 -5.87
C VAL A 192 -5.11 -28.63 -6.23
N LEU A 193 -4.55 -29.36 -5.27
CA LEU A 193 -3.36 -30.15 -5.46
C LEU A 193 -3.62 -31.20 -6.55
N LEU A 194 -2.81 -31.18 -7.61
CA LEU A 194 -2.92 -32.16 -8.68
C LEU A 194 -2.22 -33.46 -8.30
N ARG A 195 -2.64 -34.58 -8.90
CA ARG A 195 -2.03 -35.90 -8.68
C ARG A 195 -0.52 -35.90 -8.94
N GLU A 196 -0.10 -35.22 -10.01
CA GLU A 196 1.31 -35.09 -10.36
C GLU A 196 2.10 -34.37 -9.26
N GLU A 197 1.59 -33.22 -8.79
CA GLU A 197 2.22 -32.44 -7.71
C GLU A 197 2.27 -33.22 -6.39
N GLY A 198 1.16 -33.87 -6.02
CA GLY A 198 1.07 -34.69 -4.82
C GLY A 198 2.00 -35.90 -4.84
N THR A 199 2.14 -36.55 -6.00
CA THR A 199 3.03 -37.71 -6.16
C THR A 199 4.49 -37.26 -6.07
N LEU A 200 4.83 -36.10 -6.66
CA LEU A 200 6.17 -35.53 -6.61
C LEU A 200 6.64 -35.20 -5.19
N ILE A 201 5.73 -34.73 -4.33
CA ILE A 201 6.05 -34.43 -2.92
C ILE A 201 5.93 -35.65 -2.00
N GLY A 202 5.37 -36.77 -2.47
CA GLY A 202 5.12 -37.98 -1.68
C GLY A 202 3.95 -37.82 -0.70
N ASN A 203 2.94 -37.03 -1.05
CA ASN A 203 1.73 -36.81 -0.23
C ASN A 203 0.44 -37.31 -0.92
N TRP A 204 0.52 -37.81 -2.15
CA TRP A 204 -0.70 -38.22 -2.87
C TRP A 204 -1.25 -39.53 -2.34
N ILE A 205 -2.52 -39.51 -1.94
CA ILE A 205 -3.32 -40.68 -1.62
C ILE A 205 -4.32 -40.85 -2.75
N ASP A 206 -4.44 -42.06 -3.31
CA ASP A 206 -5.37 -42.33 -4.40
C ASP A 206 -6.82 -42.37 -3.92
N ASP A 207 -7.70 -41.91 -4.80
CA ASP A 207 -9.16 -41.75 -4.64
C ASP A 207 -9.93 -43.06 -4.88
N GLY A 208 -9.32 -44.21 -4.58
CA GLY A 208 -9.93 -45.52 -4.74
C GLY A 208 -11.23 -45.66 -3.94
N ASP A 209 -12.24 -46.29 -4.53
CA ASP A 209 -13.53 -46.58 -3.90
C ASP A 209 -13.46 -47.69 -2.82
N GLU A 210 -12.28 -48.30 -2.68
CA GLU A 210 -11.92 -49.35 -1.73
C GLU A 210 -11.34 -48.74 -0.44
N GLU A 211 -11.57 -49.38 0.70
CA GLU A 211 -11.00 -48.96 1.99
C GLU A 211 -9.49 -48.76 1.86
N LEU A 212 -8.98 -47.59 2.31
CA LEU A 212 -7.55 -47.27 2.27
C LEU A 212 -6.74 -48.41 2.92
N SER A 213 -5.97 -49.13 2.10
CA SER A 213 -5.09 -50.18 2.62
C SER A 213 -3.84 -49.56 3.23
N TRP A 214 -3.44 -50.07 4.40
CA TRP A 214 -2.29 -49.61 5.18
C TRP A 214 -0.99 -49.54 4.38
N ASP A 215 -0.85 -50.44 3.41
CA ASP A 215 0.35 -50.60 2.60
C ASP A 215 0.53 -49.48 1.56
N GLN A 216 -0.49 -48.64 1.36
CA GLN A 216 -0.50 -47.57 0.34
C GLN A 216 -0.25 -46.17 0.92
N ILE A 217 -0.16 -46.03 2.25
CA ILE A 217 -0.04 -44.74 2.93
C ILE A 217 1.35 -44.63 3.58
N ASP A 218 2.21 -43.80 2.99
CA ASP A 218 3.50 -43.39 3.58
C ASP A 218 3.29 -42.23 4.56
N TYR A 219 2.62 -42.53 5.68
CA TYR A 219 2.30 -41.58 6.74
C TYR A 219 3.01 -41.95 8.05
N PRO A 220 3.47 -40.98 8.86
CA PRO A 220 3.96 -41.24 10.21
C PRO A 220 2.80 -41.69 11.12
N TRP A 221 2.53 -43.00 11.13
CA TRP A 221 1.42 -43.62 11.86
C TRP A 221 1.45 -43.42 13.37
N ASP A 222 2.61 -43.04 13.90
CA ASP A 222 2.80 -42.65 15.30
C ASP A 222 2.07 -41.35 15.68
N MET A 223 1.60 -40.57 14.70
CA MET A 223 0.92 -39.29 14.89
C MET A 223 -0.58 -39.33 14.53
N ALA A 224 -1.10 -40.45 14.00
CA ALA A 224 -2.49 -40.56 13.55
C ALA A 224 -3.50 -40.60 14.71
N ASN A 225 -4.36 -39.58 14.83
CA ASN A 225 -5.35 -39.47 15.91
C ASN A 225 -6.77 -39.13 15.41
N PHE A 226 -7.26 -39.87 14.41
CA PHE A 226 -8.62 -39.71 13.87
C PHE A 226 -9.54 -40.89 14.22
N PRO A 227 -10.85 -40.64 14.39
CA PRO A 227 -11.83 -41.68 14.68
C PRO A 227 -12.00 -42.63 13.50
N TRP A 228 -11.89 -43.93 13.76
CA TRP A 228 -11.98 -44.99 12.76
C TRP A 228 -13.42 -45.18 12.24
N CYS A 229 -13.80 -44.53 11.14
CA CYS A 229 -15.07 -44.84 10.46
C CYS A 229 -15.09 -44.47 8.97
N SER A 230 -15.28 -45.48 8.11
CA SER A 230 -15.60 -45.41 6.67
C SER A 230 -14.96 -44.24 5.90
N VAL A 231 -13.68 -44.44 5.60
CA VAL A 231 -12.79 -43.67 4.76
C VAL A 231 -13.32 -43.56 3.33
N LYS A 232 -13.50 -42.34 2.79
CA LYS A 232 -13.55 -42.14 1.31
C LYS A 232 -12.84 -40.87 0.87
N LYS A 233 -13.44 -39.69 1.09
CA LYS A 233 -12.88 -38.41 0.64
C LYS A 233 -12.39 -37.51 1.77
N HIS A 234 -13.21 -37.37 2.81
CA HIS A 234 -12.95 -36.45 3.92
C HIS A 234 -11.66 -36.79 4.69
N GLU A 235 -11.46 -38.06 5.04
CA GLU A 235 -10.27 -38.51 5.77
C GLU A 235 -9.00 -38.48 4.91
N ARG A 236 -9.11 -38.73 3.60
CA ARG A 236 -8.01 -38.53 2.64
C ARG A 236 -7.55 -37.08 2.65
N ASP A 237 -8.49 -36.14 2.52
CA ASP A 237 -8.19 -34.71 2.50
C ASP A 237 -7.59 -34.26 3.84
N MET A 238 -8.05 -34.81 4.97
CA MET A 238 -7.46 -34.58 6.30
C MET A 238 -6.01 -35.07 6.38
N LEU A 239 -5.73 -36.32 5.99
CA LEU A 239 -4.38 -36.89 6.02
C LEU A 239 -3.41 -36.11 5.13
N MET A 240 -3.85 -35.74 3.93
CA MET A 240 -3.06 -34.94 3.00
C MET A 240 -2.78 -33.53 3.52
N ALA A 241 -3.71 -32.94 4.28
CA ALA A 241 -3.52 -31.66 4.95
C ALA A 241 -2.58 -31.76 6.16
N GLU A 242 -2.77 -32.79 6.99
CA GLU A 242 -2.00 -33.06 8.20
C GLU A 242 -0.53 -33.37 7.90
N TRP A 243 -0.23 -33.98 6.75
CA TRP A 243 1.14 -34.25 6.29
C TRP A 243 2.05 -33.00 6.28
N PHE A 244 1.48 -31.81 6.05
CA PHE A 244 2.23 -30.55 6.07
C PHE A 244 2.48 -30.00 7.47
N HIS A 245 1.86 -30.55 8.50
CA HIS A 245 2.03 -30.11 9.88
C HIS A 245 3.50 -30.25 10.31
N GLY A 246 4.06 -29.19 10.90
CA GLY A 246 5.45 -29.15 11.33
C GLY A 246 6.49 -29.06 10.21
N ARG A 247 6.09 -29.15 8.93
CA ARG A 247 7.02 -29.00 7.80
C ARG A 247 7.25 -27.54 7.47
N THR A 248 8.48 -27.21 7.07
CA THR A 248 8.82 -25.87 6.61
C THR A 248 8.63 -25.78 5.09
N LEU A 249 7.83 -24.82 4.66
CA LEU A 249 7.60 -24.50 3.26
C LEU A 249 8.23 -23.16 2.92
N TYR A 250 8.63 -22.99 1.66
CA TYR A 250 9.16 -21.73 1.15
C TYR A 250 8.35 -21.25 -0.04
N LEU A 251 7.97 -19.98 -0.04
CA LEU A 251 7.46 -19.29 -1.22
C LEU A 251 8.63 -18.92 -2.13
N VAL A 252 8.52 -19.25 -3.40
CA VAL A 252 9.47 -18.85 -4.45
C VAL A 252 8.85 -17.72 -5.26
N LEU A 253 9.59 -16.65 -5.50
CA LEU A 253 9.21 -15.61 -6.47
C LEU A 253 10.13 -15.70 -7.69
N ARG A 254 9.56 -15.54 -8.88
CA ARG A 254 10.30 -15.57 -10.15
C ARG A 254 9.96 -14.38 -11.04
N ASP A 255 10.93 -13.96 -11.84
CA ASP A 255 10.78 -12.91 -12.83
C ASP A 255 10.16 -13.42 -14.15
N SER A 256 10.01 -12.53 -15.13
CA SER A 256 9.43 -12.84 -16.45
C SER A 256 10.28 -13.78 -17.31
N GLN A 257 11.56 -13.94 -16.99
CA GLN A 257 12.49 -14.84 -17.65
C GLN A 257 12.61 -16.18 -16.91
N ASP A 258 11.73 -16.44 -15.94
CA ASP A 258 11.77 -17.58 -15.03
C ASP A 258 13.01 -17.59 -14.09
N GLY A 259 13.71 -16.46 -13.98
CA GLY A 259 14.80 -16.25 -13.03
C GLY A 259 14.29 -16.17 -11.60
N MET A 260 14.97 -16.82 -10.66
CA MET A 260 14.60 -16.80 -9.24
C MET A 260 14.93 -15.44 -8.62
N ILE A 261 13.92 -14.80 -8.02
CA ILE A 261 14.06 -13.54 -7.29
C ILE A 261 14.58 -13.78 -5.87
N GLY A 262 14.11 -14.86 -5.24
CA GLY A 262 14.48 -15.31 -3.89
C GLY A 262 13.38 -16.15 -3.26
N PHE A 263 13.64 -16.61 -2.03
CA PHE A 263 12.77 -17.49 -1.27
C PHE A 263 12.34 -16.85 0.04
N ARG A 264 11.07 -17.07 0.41
CA ARG A 264 10.53 -16.63 1.69
C ARG A 264 9.98 -17.78 2.48
N ARG A 265 10.43 -17.97 3.72
CA ARG A 265 9.84 -18.99 4.60
C ARG A 265 8.36 -18.67 4.88
N CYS A 266 7.50 -19.67 4.72
CA CYS A 266 6.09 -19.56 5.10
C CYS A 266 5.97 -19.50 6.63
N TYR A 267 5.28 -18.48 7.14
CA TYR A 267 5.10 -18.28 8.58
C TYR A 267 3.87 -19.01 9.12
N ALA A 268 2.90 -19.35 8.26
CA ALA A 268 1.76 -20.17 8.60
C ALA A 268 1.68 -21.34 7.61
N VAL A 269 1.68 -22.56 8.14
CA VAL A 269 1.46 -23.82 7.42
C VAL A 269 0.63 -24.67 8.37
N ALA A 270 -0.68 -24.71 8.17
CA ALA A 270 -1.57 -25.43 9.06
C ALA A 270 -2.78 -26.01 8.31
N PRO A 271 -3.20 -27.26 8.63
CA PRO A 271 -4.50 -27.76 8.23
C PRO A 271 -5.58 -26.90 8.89
N VAL A 272 -6.61 -26.55 8.12
CA VAL A 272 -7.66 -25.62 8.50
C VAL A 272 -9.05 -26.15 8.17
N GLU A 273 -10.01 -25.75 9.00
CA GLU A 273 -11.44 -25.91 8.78
C GLU A 273 -12.12 -24.52 8.68
N GLN A 274 -13.25 -24.46 7.98
CA GLN A 274 -14.00 -23.20 7.87
C GLN A 274 -14.73 -22.91 9.18
N ALA A 275 -14.54 -21.71 9.72
CA ALA A 275 -15.12 -21.29 10.98
C ALA A 275 -15.58 -19.83 10.93
N LEU A 276 -16.70 -19.49 11.57
CA LEU A 276 -17.26 -18.13 11.55
C LEU A 276 -16.30 -17.08 12.15
N GLU A 277 -15.57 -17.45 13.19
CA GLU A 277 -14.59 -16.61 13.88
C GLU A 277 -13.16 -17.14 13.75
N GLY A 278 -12.85 -17.80 12.62
CA GLY A 278 -11.52 -18.32 12.36
C GLY A 278 -10.42 -17.25 12.40
N VAL A 279 -9.25 -17.61 12.92
CA VAL A 279 -8.07 -16.73 13.04
C VAL A 279 -7.53 -16.30 11.67
N TYR A 280 -7.64 -17.16 10.67
CA TYR A 280 -7.17 -16.87 9.33
C TYR A 280 -8.32 -16.38 8.44
N SER A 281 -8.02 -15.41 7.58
CA SER A 281 -8.92 -14.97 6.50
C SER A 281 -8.33 -15.34 5.15
N HIS A 282 -9.16 -15.86 4.26
CA HIS A 282 -8.85 -16.06 2.85
C HIS A 282 -10.13 -15.86 2.05
N SER A 283 -10.08 -15.02 1.03
CA SER A 283 -11.22 -14.54 0.27
C SER A 283 -12.29 -13.97 1.22
N SER A 284 -13.56 -14.37 1.06
CA SER A 284 -14.64 -14.03 2.00
C SER A 284 -14.76 -15.00 3.18
N GLY A 285 -13.94 -16.05 3.24
CA GLY A 285 -14.00 -17.10 4.25
C GLY A 285 -13.09 -16.83 5.46
N ARG A 286 -13.46 -17.42 6.59
CA ARG A 286 -12.62 -17.50 7.79
C ARG A 286 -12.33 -18.95 8.12
N PHE A 287 -11.11 -19.18 8.59
CA PHE A 287 -10.53 -20.50 8.76
C PHE A 287 -9.83 -20.61 10.11
N GLN A 288 -10.01 -21.74 10.79
CA GLN A 288 -9.38 -22.05 12.06
C GLN A 288 -8.40 -23.21 11.85
N PRO A 289 -7.15 -23.11 12.37
CA PRO A 289 -6.25 -24.25 12.37
C PRO A 289 -6.84 -25.39 13.21
N SER A 290 -6.98 -26.56 12.58
CA SER A 290 -7.57 -27.76 13.16
C SER A 290 -6.82 -28.97 12.61
N PRO A 291 -6.40 -29.93 13.44
CA PRO A 291 -5.81 -31.17 12.95
C PRO A 291 -6.81 -32.00 12.12
N MET A 292 -8.11 -31.71 12.23
CA MET A 292 -9.15 -32.30 11.38
C MET A 292 -9.50 -31.46 10.15
N GLY A 293 -8.67 -30.46 9.82
CA GLY A 293 -8.87 -29.61 8.65
C GLY A 293 -8.69 -30.39 7.35
N THR A 294 -9.60 -30.17 6.38
CA THR A 294 -9.55 -30.77 5.04
C THR A 294 -8.87 -29.90 4.00
N ALA A 295 -8.45 -28.70 4.38
CA ALA A 295 -7.69 -27.80 3.53
C ALA A 295 -6.42 -27.37 4.27
N LEU A 296 -5.40 -26.97 3.52
CA LEU A 296 -4.17 -26.44 4.06
C LEU A 296 -4.11 -24.94 3.77
N LEU A 297 -3.88 -24.13 4.81
CA LEU A 297 -3.56 -22.72 4.62
C LEU A 297 -2.04 -22.54 4.70
N VAL A 298 -1.47 -21.99 3.64
CA VAL A 298 -0.06 -21.59 3.56
C VAL A 298 0.00 -20.07 3.43
N ALA A 299 0.75 -19.40 4.31
CA ALA A 299 0.96 -17.97 4.21
C ALA A 299 2.44 -17.59 4.33
N ALA A 300 2.85 -16.69 3.46
CA ALA A 300 4.17 -16.09 3.44
C ALA A 300 4.05 -14.58 3.29
N ARG A 301 5.02 -13.83 3.81
CA ARG A 301 5.03 -12.37 3.72
C ARG A 301 6.46 -11.86 3.59
N THR A 302 6.76 -11.08 2.55
CA THR A 302 8.07 -10.43 2.39
C THR A 302 8.30 -9.38 3.48
N ASP A 303 9.56 -9.07 3.82
CA ASP A 303 9.90 -7.88 4.61
C ASP A 303 10.11 -6.66 3.69
N PHE A 304 10.17 -5.47 4.29
CA PHE A 304 10.48 -4.25 3.56
C PHE A 304 11.90 -4.31 3.00
N GLY A 305 12.08 -3.95 1.72
CA GLY A 305 13.38 -3.93 1.05
C GLY A 305 13.88 -5.26 0.47
N ASP A 306 13.31 -6.42 0.85
CA ASP A 306 13.74 -7.75 0.38
C ASP A 306 13.77 -7.86 -1.17
N VAL A 307 12.85 -7.19 -1.85
CA VAL A 307 12.56 -7.38 -3.27
C VAL A 307 12.46 -6.06 -4.04
N ASP A 308 13.16 -5.02 -3.61
CA ASP A 308 13.01 -3.69 -4.21
C ASP A 308 13.33 -3.65 -5.71
N GLY A 309 12.43 -3.06 -6.50
CA GLY A 309 12.62 -2.80 -7.92
C GLY A 309 12.51 -4.03 -8.84
N LYS A 310 12.11 -5.19 -8.32
CA LYS A 310 11.92 -6.42 -9.10
C LYS A 310 10.45 -6.58 -9.55
N GLN A 311 10.21 -7.32 -10.63
CA GLN A 311 8.87 -7.67 -11.09
C GLN A 311 8.64 -9.16 -10.90
N ALA A 312 7.65 -9.55 -10.08
CA ALA A 312 7.26 -10.94 -9.98
C ALA A 312 6.28 -11.32 -11.10
N ALA A 313 6.64 -12.32 -11.89
CA ALA A 313 5.83 -12.89 -12.97
C ALA A 313 5.20 -14.24 -12.61
N SER A 314 5.77 -14.96 -11.65
CA SER A 314 5.16 -16.17 -11.08
C SER A 314 5.61 -16.37 -9.64
N PHE A 315 4.79 -17.12 -8.90
CA PHE A 315 5.20 -17.69 -7.62
C PHE A 315 4.94 -19.19 -7.61
N SER A 316 5.69 -19.90 -6.77
CA SER A 316 5.49 -21.32 -6.46
C SER A 316 5.76 -21.58 -4.99
N VAL A 317 5.38 -22.76 -4.49
CA VAL A 317 5.71 -23.22 -3.14
C VAL A 317 6.70 -24.37 -3.25
N LEU A 318 7.77 -24.30 -2.49
CA LEU A 318 8.82 -25.30 -2.44
C LEU A 318 8.69 -26.14 -1.16
N VAL A 319 8.59 -27.45 -1.33
CA VAL A 319 8.49 -28.46 -0.28
C VAL A 319 9.82 -29.21 -0.18
N HIS A 320 10.20 -29.71 1.00
CA HIS A 320 11.44 -30.47 1.24
C HIS A 320 12.75 -29.70 1.01
N ALA A 321 12.69 -28.38 0.90
CA ALA A 321 13.89 -27.57 0.72
C ALA A 321 14.64 -27.38 2.04
N THR A 322 15.97 -27.40 1.96
CA THR A 322 16.85 -27.22 3.12
C THR A 322 17.76 -26.02 2.90
N PRO A 323 17.86 -25.09 3.88
CA PRO A 323 18.82 -23.99 3.82
C PRO A 323 20.26 -24.51 3.65
N ALA A 324 21.08 -23.79 2.90
CA ALA A 324 22.50 -24.09 2.77
C ALA A 324 23.25 -23.96 4.12
N GLU A 325 24.42 -24.59 4.19
CA GLU A 325 25.31 -24.49 5.35
C GLU A 325 25.77 -23.04 5.57
N ASN A 326 25.81 -22.59 6.83
CA ASN A 326 26.24 -21.25 7.27
C ASN A 326 25.26 -20.08 7.07
N ILE A 327 23.97 -20.33 6.89
CA ILE A 327 22.96 -19.25 6.90
C ILE A 327 22.67 -18.85 8.35
N ALA A 328 22.54 -17.53 8.57
CA ALA A 328 22.15 -17.00 9.86
C ALA A 328 20.81 -17.59 10.31
N LEU A 329 20.78 -18.14 11.53
CA LEU A 329 19.57 -18.66 12.13
C LEU A 329 18.51 -17.55 12.20
N GLY A 330 17.34 -17.81 11.63
CA GLY A 330 16.24 -16.84 11.59
C GLY A 330 16.24 -15.88 10.40
N LYS A 331 17.18 -16.01 9.44
CA LYS A 331 17.07 -15.29 8.15
C LYS A 331 15.78 -15.71 7.45
N LEU A 332 14.87 -14.75 7.23
CA LEU A 332 13.53 -15.03 6.71
C LEU A 332 13.47 -15.01 5.18
N TRP A 333 14.25 -14.14 4.55
CA TRP A 333 14.45 -14.05 3.10
C TRP A 333 15.77 -14.71 2.70
N LEU A 334 15.73 -15.65 1.77
CA LEU A 334 16.89 -16.36 1.27
C LEU A 334 17.13 -16.02 -0.20
N GLU A 335 18.39 -15.80 -0.55
CA GLU A 335 18.82 -15.59 -1.93
C GLU A 335 18.81 -16.93 -2.72
N PRO A 336 18.81 -16.90 -4.06
CA PRO A 336 18.72 -18.10 -4.88
C PRO A 336 19.75 -19.20 -4.60
N ASP A 337 20.93 -18.85 -4.09
CA ASP A 337 22.04 -19.74 -3.76
C ASP A 337 22.00 -20.28 -2.31
N GLU A 338 21.12 -19.73 -1.47
CA GLU A 338 21.02 -20.05 -0.04
C GLU A 338 20.01 -21.17 0.26
N LEU A 339 19.28 -21.67 -0.74
CA LEU A 339 18.34 -22.78 -0.56
C LEU A 339 18.70 -23.93 -1.50
N LYS A 340 18.79 -25.15 -0.95
CA LYS A 340 19.16 -26.35 -1.71
C LYS A 340 18.00 -27.34 -1.77
N GLY A 341 17.85 -27.94 -2.95
CA GLY A 341 16.85 -28.97 -3.21
C GLY A 341 15.42 -28.46 -3.16
N GLY A 342 14.51 -29.37 -2.85
CA GLY A 342 13.08 -29.11 -2.78
C GLY A 342 12.34 -29.40 -4.09
N VAL A 343 11.04 -29.58 -3.94
CA VAL A 343 10.09 -29.88 -5.02
C VAL A 343 9.11 -28.71 -5.11
N GLU A 344 9.03 -28.09 -6.29
CA GLU A 344 8.09 -27.01 -6.53
C GLU A 344 6.69 -27.55 -6.81
N ILE A 345 5.70 -26.95 -6.16
CA ILE A 345 4.28 -27.15 -6.41
C ILE A 345 3.61 -25.80 -6.66
N LEU A 346 2.43 -25.81 -7.29
CA LEU A 346 1.55 -24.63 -7.36
C LEU A 346 2.24 -23.45 -8.06
N LYS A 347 2.71 -23.65 -9.30
CA LYS A 347 3.28 -22.57 -10.10
C LYS A 347 2.16 -21.72 -10.69
N THR A 348 1.96 -20.52 -10.16
CA THR A 348 0.88 -19.61 -10.59
C THR A 348 1.46 -18.32 -11.17
N PRO A 349 1.01 -17.89 -12.37
CA PRO A 349 1.42 -16.62 -12.95
C PRO A 349 0.82 -15.45 -12.17
N ILE A 350 1.62 -14.43 -11.92
CA ILE A 350 1.24 -13.18 -11.27
C ILE A 350 1.86 -12.00 -12.03
N ASN A 351 1.38 -10.79 -11.79
CA ASN A 351 1.99 -9.60 -12.37
C ASN A 351 2.05 -8.51 -11.30
N ILE A 352 3.12 -8.55 -10.50
CA ILE A 352 3.22 -7.77 -9.26
C ILE A 352 4.55 -7.00 -9.28
N PRO A 353 4.52 -5.65 -9.32
CA PRO A 353 5.72 -4.83 -9.11
C PRO A 353 6.08 -4.85 -7.62
N LEU A 354 7.27 -5.36 -7.31
CA LEU A 354 7.77 -5.47 -5.94
C LEU A 354 8.49 -4.17 -5.54
N ARG A 355 8.17 -3.67 -4.34
CA ARG A 355 8.65 -2.37 -3.85
C ARG A 355 9.21 -2.48 -2.45
N ALA A 356 10.21 -1.65 -2.12
CA ALA A 356 10.78 -1.59 -0.78
C ALA A 356 9.76 -1.21 0.32
N ASP A 357 8.76 -0.38 0.02
CA ASP A 357 7.75 0.11 0.99
C ASP A 357 6.50 -0.76 1.11
N VAL A 358 6.42 -1.85 0.34
CA VAL A 358 5.26 -2.75 0.32
C VAL A 358 5.67 -4.14 0.79
N ARG A 359 4.96 -4.65 1.79
CA ARG A 359 5.04 -6.07 2.15
C ARG A 359 4.02 -6.85 1.34
N GLU A 360 4.51 -7.77 0.52
CA GLU A 360 3.66 -8.69 -0.22
C GLU A 360 3.31 -9.86 0.68
N GLN A 361 2.03 -10.05 0.93
CA GLN A 361 1.49 -11.20 1.66
C GLN A 361 0.83 -12.14 0.67
N PHE A 362 1.28 -13.39 0.65
CA PHE A 362 0.69 -14.47 -0.13
C PHE A 362 -0.08 -15.36 0.82
N LYS A 363 -1.36 -15.57 0.57
CA LYS A 363 -2.18 -16.56 1.27
C LYS A 363 -2.71 -17.57 0.27
N ILE A 364 -2.37 -18.82 0.48
CA ILE A 364 -2.70 -19.91 -0.40
C ILE A 364 -3.59 -20.85 0.38
N LEU A 365 -4.80 -21.10 -0.14
CA LEU A 365 -5.67 -22.15 0.34
C LEU A 365 -5.53 -23.35 -0.60
N LEU A 366 -4.87 -24.40 -0.10
CA LEU A 366 -4.65 -25.63 -0.82
C LEU A 366 -5.75 -26.65 -0.47
N ARG A 367 -6.36 -27.25 -1.48
CA ARG A 367 -7.36 -28.33 -1.38
C ARG A 367 -6.83 -29.60 -2.03
N PHE A 368 -7.45 -30.75 -1.74
CA PHE A 368 -6.98 -32.10 -2.11
C PHE A 368 -8.02 -32.92 -2.89
#